data_AF-A0A0R0F263-F1
#
_entry.id   AF-A0A0R0F263-F1
#
_cell.length_a   1.000
_cell.length_b   1.000
_cell.length_c   1.000
_cell.angle_alpha   90.00
_cell.angle_beta   90.00
_cell.angle_gamma   90.00
#
_symmetry.space_group_name_H-M   'P 1'
#
loop_
_entity.id
_entity.type
_entity.pdbx_description
1 polymer ?
#
loop_
_entity_poly.entity_id
_entity_poly.type
_entity_poly.pdbx_seq_one_letter_code
_entity_poly.pdbx_strand_id
1 'polypeptide(L)'
;MAIPLALKRIPNRLLAVKKVIVRTLKLLFWGLLLQGGFSHAPDNLTYGVDMKHIRWCGILQRIALAYLVVALVEIFSRSAQARDPEPTHLSIFKLYYWHWLVGACILAVYLALLYGIHVPDWQFTVHNPDSIYNGTTLTVTCGVRGKLDPPCNAVGYIDREVIGINHMYKRPAWRRSEACTENSPYEGPFKKNAPSWCYAPFEPEGILSSISAILSTIIGLHFGHVLIHLQDHPSRLKHWLLLGLALLTSGLILHFTHAIPLNKQLYTLSYVCVTSGAAALLFSAFYIMLRESSQDSLMGGIMVTLITRWSIGSRNMSSLRFGIQRE
;
A
#
# COMPACT_ATOMS: atom_id res chain seq x y z
N MET A 1 -5.30 -7.22 1.51
CA MET A 1 -6.55 -7.17 2.30
C MET A 1 -7.55 -8.17 1.73
N ALA A 2 -8.11 -9.09 2.52
CA ALA A 2 -9.08 -10.08 2.04
C ALA A 2 -10.54 -9.55 2.06
N ILE A 3 -10.77 -8.36 1.50
CA ILE A 3 -12.09 -7.70 1.48
C ILE A 3 -13.13 -8.54 0.73
N PRO A 4 -12.86 -9.05 -0.49
CA PRO A 4 -13.86 -9.79 -1.25
C PRO A 4 -14.30 -11.07 -0.54
N LEU A 5 -13.35 -11.80 0.05
CA LEU A 5 -13.58 -13.03 0.82
C LEU A 5 -14.41 -12.77 2.09
N ALA A 6 -14.06 -11.72 2.84
CA ALA A 6 -14.73 -11.39 4.10
C ALA A 6 -16.18 -10.91 3.89
N LEU A 7 -16.41 -10.14 2.82
CA LEU A 7 -17.74 -9.63 2.52
C LEU A 7 -18.62 -10.69 1.85
N LYS A 8 -18.08 -11.70 1.15
CA LYS A 8 -18.87 -12.70 0.39
C LYS A 8 -19.88 -13.45 1.28
N ARG A 9 -19.59 -13.56 2.56
CA ARG A 9 -20.43 -14.26 3.55
C ARG A 9 -21.60 -13.45 4.12
N ILE A 10 -21.72 -12.15 3.81
CA ILE A 10 -22.75 -11.28 4.42
C ILE A 10 -23.82 -10.93 3.38
N PRO A 11 -25.07 -11.40 3.55
CA PRO A 11 -26.15 -11.12 2.60
C PRO A 11 -26.73 -9.71 2.74
N ASN A 12 -26.74 -9.14 3.95
CA ASN A 12 -27.32 -7.81 4.20
C ASN A 12 -26.27 -6.69 4.08
N ARG A 13 -26.50 -5.74 3.16
CA ARG A 13 -25.62 -4.59 2.91
C ARG A 13 -25.46 -3.70 4.14
N LEU A 14 -26.54 -3.44 4.87
CA LEU A 14 -26.51 -2.53 6.02
C LEU A 14 -25.66 -3.12 7.16
N LEU A 15 -25.76 -4.44 7.35
CA LEU A 15 -24.92 -5.17 8.31
C LEU A 15 -23.44 -5.15 7.88
N ALA A 16 -23.17 -5.32 6.59
CA ALA A 16 -21.82 -5.24 6.05
C ALA A 16 -21.21 -3.84 6.28
N VAL A 17 -21.95 -2.77 5.97
CA VAL A 17 -21.53 -1.37 6.19
C VAL A 17 -21.24 -1.13 7.67
N LYS A 18 -22.14 -1.53 8.58
CA LYS A 18 -21.92 -1.39 10.04
C LYS A 18 -20.63 -2.08 10.48
N LYS A 19 -20.35 -3.29 9.98
CA LYS A 19 -19.13 -4.04 10.31
C LYS A 19 -17.86 -3.34 9.80
N VAL A 20 -17.90 -2.79 8.58
CA VAL A 20 -16.81 -2.00 7.99
C VAL A 20 -16.55 -0.75 8.82
N ILE A 21 -17.59 -0.01 9.19
CA ILE A 21 -17.48 1.21 10.00
C ILE A 21 -16.84 0.89 11.37
N VAL A 22 -17.35 -0.10 12.10
CA VAL A 22 -16.80 -0.47 13.42
C VAL A 22 -15.33 -0.87 13.32
N ARG A 23 -14.94 -1.62 12.29
CA ARG A 23 -13.54 -2.00 12.08
C ARG A 23 -12.67 -0.78 11.76
N THR A 24 -13.18 0.15 10.95
CA THR A 24 -12.49 1.40 10.60
C THR A 24 -12.28 2.26 11.85
N LEU A 25 -13.31 2.42 12.68
CA LEU A 25 -13.20 3.16 13.94
C LEU A 25 -12.18 2.55 14.90
N LYS A 26 -12.12 1.21 14.99
CA LYS A 26 -11.07 0.53 15.78
C LYS A 26 -9.67 0.85 15.25
N LEU A 27 -9.46 0.82 13.94
CA LEU A 27 -8.16 1.15 13.34
C LEU A 27 -7.76 2.61 13.58
N LEU A 28 -8.71 3.54 13.45
CA LEU A 28 -8.49 4.95 13.75
C LEU A 28 -8.12 5.17 15.22
N PHE A 29 -8.84 4.50 16.13
CA PHE A 29 -8.57 4.56 17.57
C PHE A 29 -7.17 4.06 17.91
N TRP A 30 -6.78 2.87 17.44
CA TRP A 30 -5.43 2.34 17.66
C TRP A 30 -4.36 3.19 16.97
N GLY A 31 -4.66 3.78 15.82
CA GLY A 31 -3.78 4.73 15.13
C GLY A 31 -3.49 5.97 15.95
N LEU A 32 -4.53 6.59 16.53
CA LEU A 32 -4.36 7.75 17.41
C LEU A 32 -3.67 7.39 18.72
N LEU A 33 -3.93 6.21 19.29
CA LEU A 33 -3.27 5.79 20.52
C LEU A 33 -1.76 5.58 20.32
N LEU A 34 -1.36 4.93 19.22
CA LEU A 34 0.05 4.65 18.93
C LEU A 34 0.82 5.89 18.48
N GLN A 35 0.18 6.81 17.77
CA GLN A 35 0.85 7.92 17.10
C GLN A 35 0.59 9.29 17.75
N GLY A 36 -0.53 9.44 18.44
CA GLY A 36 -1.03 10.68 19.04
C GLY A 36 -0.41 11.04 20.40
N GLY A 37 0.85 10.67 20.64
CA GLY A 37 1.62 11.22 21.76
C GLY A 37 1.64 10.40 23.04
N PHE A 38 1.15 9.16 23.08
CA PHE A 38 1.36 8.32 24.28
C PHE A 38 2.81 7.84 24.46
N SER A 39 3.64 7.90 23.41
CA SER A 39 5.06 7.50 23.45
C SER A 39 5.93 8.59 22.82
N HIS A 40 6.64 9.34 23.66
CA HIS A 40 7.60 10.35 23.22
C HIS A 40 8.95 9.72 22.88
N ALA A 41 9.15 9.28 21.63
CA ALA A 41 10.39 8.66 21.15
C ALA A 41 10.79 7.38 21.92
N PRO A 42 11.71 6.55 21.39
CA PRO A 42 12.20 5.37 22.13
C PRO A 42 12.99 5.74 23.39
N ASP A 43 13.50 6.98 23.45
CA ASP A 43 14.56 7.38 24.38
C ASP A 43 14.07 8.31 25.51
N ASN A 44 12.77 8.67 25.56
CA ASN A 44 12.23 9.57 26.58
C ASN A 44 10.95 9.01 27.22
N LEU A 45 11.05 8.58 28.48
CA LEU A 45 9.98 7.91 29.25
C LEU A 45 8.88 8.87 29.76
N THR A 46 8.71 10.02 29.13
CA THR A 46 7.66 10.99 29.49
C THR A 46 6.34 10.59 28.84
N TYR A 47 5.44 10.03 29.65
CA TYR A 47 4.06 9.71 29.24
C TYR A 47 3.17 10.94 29.39
N GLY A 48 2.62 11.45 28.29
CA GLY A 48 1.67 12.57 28.31
C GLY A 48 1.13 12.92 26.94
N VAL A 49 -0.17 13.21 26.83
CA VAL A 49 -0.79 13.65 25.58
C VAL A 49 -0.73 15.18 25.51
N ASP A 50 0.23 15.73 24.77
CA ASP A 50 0.19 17.16 24.42
C ASP A 50 -0.81 17.38 23.27
N MET A 51 -2.01 17.81 23.63
CA MET A 51 -3.11 18.04 22.69
C MET A 51 -2.77 19.11 21.64
N LYS A 52 -1.79 20.00 21.91
CA LYS A 52 -1.38 21.06 20.97
C LYS A 52 -0.47 20.56 19.84
N HIS A 53 0.15 19.39 20.01
CA HIS A 53 1.11 18.82 19.07
C HIS A 53 0.77 17.39 18.63
N ILE A 54 -0.47 16.95 18.86
CA ILE A 54 -0.91 15.60 18.51
C ILE A 54 -0.89 15.40 16.99
N ARG A 55 -0.31 14.29 16.53
CA ARG A 55 -0.28 13.94 15.10
C ARG A 55 -1.54 13.19 14.71
N TRP A 56 -2.46 13.85 13.99
CA TRP A 56 -3.74 13.29 13.57
C TRP A 56 -3.62 12.27 12.42
N CYS A 57 -2.75 12.56 11.45
CA CYS A 57 -2.55 11.76 10.24
C CYS A 57 -1.39 10.77 10.41
N GLY A 58 -1.67 9.49 10.17
CA GLY A 58 -0.71 8.42 10.34
C GLY A 58 -0.99 7.21 9.48
N ILE A 59 -0.10 6.22 9.56
CA ILE A 59 -0.12 5.05 8.67
C ILE A 59 -1.40 4.23 8.88
N LEU A 60 -1.82 4.06 10.14
CA LEU A 60 -3.04 3.33 10.46
C LEU A 60 -4.30 4.09 10.01
N GLN A 61 -4.30 5.42 10.11
CA GLN A 61 -5.37 6.28 9.65
C GLN A 61 -5.52 6.23 8.13
N ARG A 62 -4.40 6.29 7.41
CA ARG A 62 -4.35 6.11 5.95
C ARG A 62 -4.92 4.75 5.53
N ILE A 63 -4.48 3.67 6.18
CA ILE A 63 -4.98 2.31 5.91
C ILE A 63 -6.48 2.21 6.21
N ALA A 64 -6.95 2.83 7.30
CA ALA A 64 -8.36 2.84 7.68
C ALA A 64 -9.22 3.56 6.63
N LEU A 65 -8.78 4.74 6.17
CA LEU A 65 -9.46 5.50 5.12
C LEU A 65 -9.54 4.70 3.81
N ALA A 66 -8.42 4.15 3.36
CA ALA A 66 -8.36 3.36 2.14
C ALA A 66 -9.25 2.10 2.23
N TYR A 67 -9.22 1.41 3.37
CA TYR A 67 -10.11 0.28 3.63
C TYR A 67 -11.59 0.69 3.57
N LEU A 68 -11.97 1.79 4.21
CA LEU A 68 -13.35 2.26 4.26
C LEU A 68 -13.88 2.55 2.85
N VAL A 69 -13.15 3.34 2.06
CA VAL A 69 -13.57 3.73 0.71
C VAL A 69 -13.71 2.51 -0.19
N VAL A 70 -12.68 1.66 -0.25
CA VAL A 70 -12.68 0.48 -1.11
C VAL A 70 -13.74 -0.53 -0.69
N ALA A 71 -13.97 -0.73 0.61
CA ALA A 71 -15.00 -1.63 1.11
C ALA A 71 -16.42 -1.11 0.81
N LEU A 72 -16.65 0.20 0.89
CA LEU A 72 -17.94 0.78 0.51
C LEU A 72 -18.20 0.58 -0.99
N VAL A 73 -17.23 0.90 -1.85
CA VAL A 73 -17.32 0.66 -3.31
C VAL A 73 -17.64 -0.81 -3.58
N GLU A 74 -16.95 -1.74 -2.93
CA GLU A 74 -17.20 -3.18 -3.07
C GLU A 74 -18.64 -3.59 -2.66
N ILE A 75 -19.17 -3.04 -1.56
CA ILE A 75 -20.53 -3.34 -1.09
C ILE A 75 -21.59 -2.81 -2.07
N PHE A 76 -21.39 -1.61 -2.62
CA PHE A 76 -22.33 -1.01 -3.55
C PHE A 76 -22.27 -1.64 -4.95
N SER A 77 -21.07 -1.98 -5.43
CA SER A 77 -20.86 -2.61 -6.75
C SER A 77 -21.44 -4.03 -6.84
N ARG A 78 -21.55 -4.76 -5.72
CA ARG A 78 -22.16 -6.11 -5.69
C ARG A 78 -23.56 -6.21 -6.26
N SER A 79 -24.34 -5.14 -6.22
CA SER A 79 -25.69 -5.12 -6.79
C SER A 79 -25.70 -5.33 -8.30
N ALA A 80 -24.65 -4.89 -8.98
CA ALA A 80 -24.55 -4.90 -10.44
C ALA A 80 -24.00 -6.23 -10.99
N GLN A 81 -23.44 -7.07 -10.12
CA GLN A 81 -22.60 -8.23 -10.49
C GLN A 81 -23.39 -9.53 -10.79
N ALA A 82 -24.72 -9.56 -10.63
CA ALA A 82 -25.53 -10.79 -10.62
C ALA A 82 -25.79 -11.45 -12.00
N ARG A 83 -25.02 -11.13 -13.05
CA ARG A 83 -25.13 -11.76 -14.38
C ARG A 83 -23.73 -12.15 -14.84
N ASP A 84 -23.34 -13.40 -14.59
CA ASP A 84 -22.00 -13.92 -14.90
C ASP A 84 -21.85 -14.17 -16.41
N PRO A 85 -20.91 -13.51 -17.11
CA PRO A 85 -20.38 -13.98 -18.39
C PRO A 85 -19.22 -14.96 -18.16
N GLU A 86 -18.95 -15.81 -19.16
CA GLU A 86 -17.78 -16.71 -19.20
C GLU A 86 -16.46 -15.99 -18.87
N PRO A 87 -15.58 -16.57 -18.02
CA PRO A 87 -14.43 -15.89 -17.43
C PRO A 87 -13.29 -15.71 -18.45
N THR A 88 -13.36 -14.64 -19.22
CA THR A 88 -12.27 -14.20 -20.12
C THR A 88 -11.44 -13.08 -19.47
N HIS A 89 -10.15 -12.93 -19.79
CA HIS A 89 -9.28 -11.88 -19.21
C HIS A 89 -9.88 -10.45 -19.22
N LEU A 90 -10.54 -10.07 -20.31
CA LEU A 90 -11.18 -8.75 -20.44
C LEU A 90 -12.53 -8.65 -19.71
N SER A 91 -13.19 -9.79 -19.48
CA SER A 91 -14.48 -9.83 -18.77
C SER A 91 -14.36 -9.35 -17.32
N ILE A 92 -13.20 -9.57 -16.68
CA ILE A 92 -12.94 -9.15 -15.30
C ILE A 92 -12.89 -7.63 -15.19
N PHE A 93 -12.26 -6.95 -16.15
CA PHE A 93 -12.25 -5.50 -16.19
C PHE A 93 -13.65 -4.92 -16.42
N LYS A 94 -14.47 -5.59 -17.25
CA LYS A 94 -15.87 -5.21 -17.46
C LYS A 94 -16.73 -5.46 -16.21
N LEU A 95 -16.46 -6.55 -15.50
CA LEU A 95 -17.13 -6.91 -14.24
C LEU A 95 -16.83 -5.86 -13.16
N TYR A 96 -15.55 -5.53 -12.96
CA TYR A 96 -15.10 -4.57 -11.95
C TYR A 96 -14.94 -3.14 -12.49
N TYR A 97 -15.68 -2.78 -13.54
CA TYR A 97 -15.55 -1.47 -14.18
C TYR A 97 -15.83 -0.32 -13.20
N TRP A 98 -16.80 -0.48 -12.29
CA TRP A 98 -17.11 0.54 -11.27
C TRP A 98 -15.92 0.84 -10.34
N HIS A 99 -15.12 -0.16 -9.98
CA HIS A 99 -13.92 0.05 -9.16
C HIS A 99 -12.86 0.85 -9.92
N TRP A 100 -12.65 0.52 -11.20
CA TRP A 100 -11.73 1.25 -12.07
C TRP A 100 -12.21 2.67 -12.38
N LEU A 101 -13.51 2.88 -12.54
CA LEU A 101 -14.12 4.20 -12.73
C LEU A 101 -13.90 5.07 -11.49
N VAL A 102 -14.20 4.55 -10.29
CA VAL A 102 -13.94 5.27 -9.04
C VAL A 102 -12.44 5.58 -8.90
N GLY A 103 -11.57 4.62 -9.21
CA GLY A 103 -10.13 4.83 -9.23
C GLY A 103 -9.71 5.95 -10.20
N ALA A 104 -10.27 5.99 -11.41
CA ALA A 104 -10.00 7.03 -12.40
C ALA A 104 -10.50 8.41 -11.94
N CYS A 105 -11.69 8.49 -11.33
CA CYS A 105 -12.20 9.73 -10.74
C CYS A 105 -11.29 10.24 -9.60
N ILE A 106 -10.89 9.34 -8.70
CA ILE A 106 -9.96 9.67 -7.60
C ILE A 106 -8.62 10.16 -8.16
N LEU A 107 -8.09 9.50 -9.18
CA LEU A 107 -6.85 9.88 -9.82
C LEU A 107 -6.96 11.26 -10.51
N ALA A 108 -8.06 11.52 -11.21
CA ALA A 108 -8.30 12.80 -11.85
C ALA A 108 -8.35 13.94 -10.83
N VAL A 109 -9.06 13.74 -9.70
CA VAL A 109 -9.10 14.70 -8.59
C VAL A 109 -7.71 14.90 -7.99
N TYR A 110 -6.96 13.82 -7.75
CA TYR A 110 -5.60 13.91 -7.23
C TYR A 110 -4.69 14.74 -8.13
N LEU A 111 -4.68 14.46 -9.45
CA LEU A 111 -3.86 15.20 -10.41
C LEU A 111 -4.31 16.67 -10.54
N ALA A 112 -5.62 16.92 -10.54
CA ALA A 112 -6.17 18.27 -10.59
C ALA A 112 -5.74 19.10 -9.37
N LEU A 113 -5.78 18.53 -8.15
CA LEU A 113 -5.30 19.20 -6.95
C LEU A 113 -3.79 19.39 -6.96
N LEU A 114 -3.04 18.36 -7.39
CA LEU A 114 -1.58 18.37 -7.38
C LEU A 114 -0.99 19.45 -8.31
N TYR A 115 -1.56 19.64 -9.50
CA TYR A 115 -1.06 20.59 -10.49
C TYR A 115 -1.85 21.91 -10.56
N GLY A 116 -3.11 21.92 -10.13
CA GLY A 116 -4.00 23.08 -10.24
C GLY A 116 -3.84 24.10 -9.11
N ILE A 117 -3.39 23.66 -7.93
CA ILE A 117 -3.26 24.55 -6.76
C ILE A 117 -1.99 25.40 -6.84
N HIS A 118 -2.15 26.68 -6.56
CA HIS A 118 -1.04 27.60 -6.36
C HIS A 118 -0.54 27.53 -4.91
N VAL A 119 0.77 27.36 -4.74
CA VAL A 119 1.40 27.29 -3.42
C VAL A 119 2.06 28.65 -3.13
N PRO A 120 1.48 29.45 -2.20
CA PRO A 120 2.07 30.72 -1.79
C PRO A 120 3.29 30.50 -0.89
N ASP A 121 4.00 31.60 -0.65
CA ASP A 121 5.07 31.66 0.35
C ASP A 121 4.50 31.47 1.75
N TRP A 122 5.28 30.85 2.63
CA TRP A 122 4.80 30.48 3.95
C TRP A 122 5.91 30.56 5.00
N GLN A 123 5.50 30.63 6.26
CA GLN A 123 6.39 30.81 7.40
C GLN A 123 6.13 29.75 8.46
N PHE A 124 7.19 29.37 9.19
CA PHE A 124 7.09 28.46 10.32
C PHE A 124 8.14 28.74 11.38
N THR A 125 7.81 28.39 12.61
CA THR A 125 8.66 28.55 13.79
C THR A 125 9.39 27.25 14.11
N VAL A 126 10.72 27.30 14.17
CA VAL A 126 11.54 26.12 14.51
C VAL A 126 11.50 25.88 16.01
N HIS A 127 11.04 24.69 16.42
CA HIS A 127 11.06 24.24 17.81
C HIS A 127 12.03 23.07 17.94
N ASN A 128 13.32 23.39 17.96
CA ASN A 128 14.38 22.39 18.14
C ASN A 128 15.48 22.97 19.05
N PRO A 129 15.60 22.50 20.31
CA PRO A 129 16.55 23.04 21.28
C PRO A 129 18.00 22.92 20.83
N ASP A 130 18.33 21.95 19.98
CA ASP A 130 19.70 21.71 19.50
C ASP A 130 20.07 22.58 18.29
N SER A 131 19.14 23.38 17.76
CA SER A 131 19.35 24.20 16.56
C SER A 131 19.56 25.67 16.91
N ILE A 132 20.45 26.34 16.19
CA ILE A 132 20.70 27.79 16.31
C ILE A 132 19.44 28.62 16.03
N TYR A 133 18.50 28.05 15.26
CA TYR A 133 17.26 28.67 14.85
C TYR A 133 16.09 28.43 15.82
N ASN A 134 16.33 27.86 17.01
CA ASN A 134 15.26 27.59 17.97
C ASN A 134 14.47 28.86 18.33
N GLY A 135 13.15 28.83 18.18
CA GLY A 135 12.27 29.98 18.43
C GLY A 135 12.26 31.03 17.31
N THR A 136 13.04 30.86 16.24
CA THR A 136 13.05 31.78 15.09
C THR A 136 11.99 31.38 14.05
N THR A 137 11.43 32.38 13.38
CA THR A 137 10.48 32.18 12.26
C THR A 137 11.26 32.18 10.96
N LEU A 138 11.24 31.06 10.25
CA LEU A 138 11.84 30.93 8.93
C LEU A 138 10.77 31.09 7.85
N THR A 139 11.13 31.77 6.77
CA THR A 139 10.27 31.93 5.59
C THR A 139 10.74 31.00 4.47
N VAL A 140 9.78 30.41 3.75
CA VAL A 140 10.02 29.58 2.58
C VAL A 140 9.31 30.22 1.39
N THR A 141 10.11 30.66 0.42
CA THR A 141 9.63 31.25 -0.83
C THR A 141 9.33 30.15 -1.84
N CYS A 142 8.08 30.09 -2.28
CA CYS A 142 7.56 29.12 -3.23
C CYS A 142 7.03 29.80 -4.48
N GLY A 143 5.94 30.59 -4.37
CA GLY A 143 5.30 31.30 -5.49
C GLY A 143 5.06 30.47 -6.76
N VAL A 144 4.80 29.16 -6.67
CA VAL A 144 4.81 28.23 -7.82
C VAL A 144 3.51 27.42 -7.94
N ARG A 145 3.33 26.76 -9.10
CA ARG A 145 2.28 25.76 -9.37
C ARG A 145 2.92 24.48 -9.87
N GLY A 146 2.33 23.33 -9.51
CA GLY A 146 2.71 22.03 -10.06
C GLY A 146 4.13 21.54 -9.76
N LYS A 147 4.87 22.22 -8.87
CA LYS A 147 6.18 21.73 -8.41
C LYS A 147 6.00 20.63 -7.37
N LEU A 148 6.80 19.59 -7.49
CA LEU A 148 6.79 18.42 -6.58
C LEU A 148 7.99 18.44 -5.61
N ASP A 149 8.64 19.59 -5.51
CA ASP A 149 9.77 19.80 -4.61
C ASP A 149 9.33 19.77 -3.14
N PRO A 150 10.23 19.34 -2.21
CA PRO A 150 9.94 19.24 -0.79
C PRO A 150 9.24 20.47 -0.16
N PRO A 151 9.67 21.72 -0.39
CA PRO A 151 9.03 22.89 0.25
C PRO A 151 7.72 23.38 -0.36
N CYS A 152 7.51 23.16 -1.66
CA CYS A 152 6.58 23.96 -2.47
C CYS A 152 5.55 23.12 -3.22
N ASN A 153 5.26 21.93 -2.70
CA ASN A 153 4.27 21.05 -3.28
C ASN A 153 2.85 21.29 -2.72
N ALA A 154 1.85 21.02 -3.56
CA ALA A 154 0.44 21.19 -3.23
C ALA A 154 -0.03 20.24 -2.11
N VAL A 155 0.55 19.03 -2.01
CA VAL A 155 0.23 18.05 -0.94
C VAL A 155 0.49 18.67 0.43
N GLY A 156 1.72 19.13 0.65
CA GLY A 156 2.12 19.75 1.91
C GLY A 156 1.41 21.06 2.16
N TYR A 157 1.00 21.81 1.13
CA TYR A 157 0.17 23.00 1.30
C TYR A 157 -1.21 22.68 1.87
N ILE A 158 -1.93 21.72 1.27
CA ILE A 158 -3.24 21.29 1.79
C ILE A 158 -3.12 20.77 3.22
N ASP A 159 -2.10 19.96 3.51
CA ASP A 159 -1.91 19.39 4.84
C ASP A 159 -1.64 20.49 5.89
N ARG A 160 -0.90 21.54 5.52
CA ARG A 160 -0.66 22.71 6.40
C ARG A 160 -1.93 23.49 6.71
N GLU A 161 -2.77 23.72 5.72
CA GLU A 161 -4.02 24.48 5.87
C GLU A 161 -5.07 23.70 6.67
N VAL A 162 -5.21 22.40 6.39
CA VAL A 162 -6.28 21.59 7.01
C VAL A 162 -5.90 21.08 8.39
N ILE A 163 -4.67 20.57 8.55
CA ILE A 163 -4.22 19.93 9.79
C ILE A 163 -3.58 20.96 10.73
N GLY A 164 -2.96 22.00 10.18
CA GLY A 164 -2.19 22.99 10.92
C GLY A 164 -0.74 22.56 11.16
N ILE A 165 0.17 23.55 11.25
CA ILE A 165 1.62 23.32 11.29
C ILE A 165 2.07 22.54 12.53
N ASN A 166 1.40 22.74 13.66
CA ASN A 166 1.77 22.12 14.94
C ASN A 166 1.51 20.61 15.00
N HIS A 167 0.60 20.11 14.16
CA HIS A 167 0.16 18.72 14.11
C HIS A 167 0.87 17.91 13.02
N MET A 168 1.79 18.54 12.29
CA MET A 168 2.58 17.88 11.25
C MET A 168 3.78 17.12 11.81
N TYR A 169 4.22 16.11 11.06
CA TYR A 169 5.40 15.35 11.39
C TYR A 169 6.70 16.19 11.33
N LYS A 170 7.43 16.22 12.45
CA LYS A 170 8.63 17.08 12.66
C LYS A 170 9.94 16.52 12.10
N ARG A 171 9.99 15.24 11.72
CA ARG A 171 11.20 14.56 11.20
C ARG A 171 11.04 14.02 9.77
N PRO A 172 10.72 14.86 8.77
CA PRO A 172 10.50 14.41 7.40
C PRO A 172 11.78 13.85 6.75
N ALA A 173 11.61 13.01 5.73
CA ALA A 173 12.71 12.27 5.11
C ALA A 173 13.72 13.18 4.37
N TRP A 174 13.27 14.31 3.83
CA TRP A 174 14.14 15.28 3.15
C TRP A 174 15.20 15.92 4.06
N ARG A 175 15.10 15.80 5.39
CA ARG A 175 16.18 16.20 6.32
C ARG A 175 17.49 15.47 6.04
N ARG A 176 17.40 14.29 5.42
CA ARG A 176 18.53 13.43 5.04
C ARG A 176 19.05 13.73 3.63
N SER A 177 18.46 14.71 2.94
CA SER A 177 18.92 15.10 1.61
C SER A 177 20.28 15.77 1.67
N GLU A 178 21.02 15.67 0.57
CA GLU A 178 22.35 16.28 0.41
C GLU A 178 22.30 17.82 0.55
N ALA A 179 21.16 18.45 0.27
CA ALA A 179 20.96 19.88 0.52
C ALA A 179 20.93 20.22 2.03
N CYS A 180 20.56 19.26 2.87
CA CYS A 180 20.37 19.48 4.30
C CYS A 180 21.54 18.96 5.16
N THR A 181 22.15 17.83 4.82
CA THR A 181 23.20 17.17 5.63
C THR A 181 24.34 16.65 4.77
N GLU A 182 25.57 16.65 5.30
CA GLU A 182 26.73 16.01 4.65
C GLU A 182 26.67 14.47 4.76
N ASN A 183 25.91 13.94 5.73
CA ASN A 183 25.81 12.49 5.98
C ASN A 183 24.75 11.80 5.10
N SER A 184 24.28 12.45 4.03
CA SER A 184 23.29 11.88 3.10
C SER A 184 23.75 10.48 2.63
N PRO A 185 22.90 9.44 2.68
CA PRO A 185 21.44 9.45 2.86
C PRO A 185 20.96 9.28 4.31
N TYR A 186 21.87 9.33 5.29
CA TYR A 186 21.57 9.19 6.71
C TYR A 186 21.22 10.54 7.35
N GLU A 187 20.54 10.48 8.49
CA GLU A 187 20.31 11.69 9.29
C GLU A 187 21.63 12.14 9.94
N GLY A 188 21.86 13.44 9.93
CA GLY A 188 23.05 14.06 10.49
C GLY A 188 22.79 15.52 10.85
N PRO A 189 23.81 16.22 11.38
CA PRO A 189 23.69 17.64 11.65
C PRO A 189 23.43 18.42 10.36
N PHE A 190 22.59 19.45 10.44
CA PHE A 190 22.32 20.29 9.27
C PHE A 190 23.58 21.07 8.87
N LYS A 191 23.77 21.27 7.56
CA LYS A 191 24.81 22.13 7.02
C LYS A 191 24.62 23.56 7.55
N LYS A 192 25.72 24.28 7.79
CA LYS A 192 25.67 25.69 8.26
C LYS A 192 24.87 26.59 7.31
N ASN A 193 24.94 26.31 6.01
CA ASN A 193 24.23 27.03 4.94
C ASN A 193 23.01 26.25 4.42
N ALA A 194 22.42 25.36 5.23
CA ALA A 194 21.24 24.61 4.81
C ALA A 194 20.06 25.55 4.53
N PRO A 195 19.28 25.30 3.47
CA PRO A 195 18.13 26.13 3.15
C PRO A 195 17.04 26.01 4.23
N SER A 196 16.24 27.06 4.39
CA SER A 196 15.23 27.15 5.47
C SER A 196 14.28 25.96 5.50
N TRP A 197 13.89 25.43 4.34
CA TRP A 197 12.99 24.29 4.22
C TRP A 197 13.55 22.97 4.78
N CYS A 198 14.85 22.84 5.05
CA CYS A 198 15.40 21.67 5.73
C CYS A 198 14.81 21.48 7.14
N TYR A 199 14.40 22.58 7.78
CA TYR A 199 13.80 22.59 9.10
C TYR A 199 12.26 22.48 9.05
N ALA A 200 11.67 22.53 7.85
CA ALA A 200 10.23 22.53 7.67
C ALA A 200 9.62 21.17 8.07
N PRO A 201 8.54 21.16 8.87
CA PRO A 201 7.74 19.96 9.09
C PRO A 201 6.97 19.56 7.82
N PHE A 202 6.70 18.27 7.67
CA PHE A 202 5.90 17.75 6.55
C PHE A 202 5.26 16.42 6.86
N GLU A 203 4.02 16.27 6.45
CA GLU A 203 3.19 15.11 6.73
C GLU A 203 3.17 14.13 5.55
N PRO A 204 3.98 13.05 5.55
CA PRO A 204 3.96 12.07 4.47
C PRO A 204 2.64 11.27 4.42
N GLU A 205 1.91 11.21 5.54
CA GLU A 205 0.65 10.48 5.72
C GLU A 205 -0.59 11.40 5.61
N GLY A 206 -0.43 12.56 4.98
CA GLY A 206 -1.46 13.58 4.88
C GLY A 206 -2.66 13.20 4.02
N ILE A 207 -3.55 14.15 3.80
CA ILE A 207 -4.86 13.93 3.18
C ILE A 207 -4.69 13.52 1.72
N LEU A 208 -3.96 14.32 0.93
CA LEU A 208 -3.81 14.08 -0.49
C LEU A 208 -2.95 12.83 -0.78
N SER A 209 -1.95 12.57 0.06
CA SER A 209 -1.15 11.33 0.04
C SER A 209 -2.01 10.11 0.38
N SER A 210 -2.99 10.24 1.28
CA SER A 210 -3.94 9.18 1.61
C SER A 210 -4.91 8.88 0.47
N ILE A 211 -5.30 9.87 -0.32
CA ILE A 211 -6.13 9.68 -1.53
C ILE A 211 -5.40 8.78 -2.53
N SER A 212 -4.10 9.00 -2.77
CA SER A 212 -3.31 8.17 -3.66
C SER A 212 -3.12 6.73 -3.11
N ALA A 213 -3.12 6.55 -1.78
CA ALA A 213 -3.12 5.21 -1.17
C ALA A 213 -4.41 4.40 -1.45
N ILE A 214 -5.55 5.09 -1.65
CA ILE A 214 -6.79 4.44 -2.09
C ILE A 214 -6.58 3.77 -3.46
N LEU A 215 -5.87 4.43 -4.39
CA LEU A 215 -5.58 3.87 -5.72
C LEU A 215 -4.80 2.56 -5.62
N SER A 216 -3.73 2.53 -4.81
CA SER A 216 -2.97 1.30 -4.55
C SER A 216 -3.84 0.19 -3.97
N THR A 217 -4.78 0.51 -3.07
CA THR A 217 -5.71 -0.48 -2.54
C THR A 217 -6.75 -0.97 -3.55
N ILE A 218 -7.20 -0.13 -4.48
CA ILE A 218 -8.08 -0.55 -5.59
C ILE A 218 -7.33 -1.51 -6.51
N ILE A 219 -6.09 -1.18 -6.87
CA ILE A 219 -5.23 -2.07 -7.67
C ILE A 219 -5.08 -3.41 -6.95
N GLY A 220 -4.70 -3.40 -5.67
CA GLY A 220 -4.58 -4.62 -4.86
C GLY A 220 -5.88 -5.43 -4.72
N LEU A 221 -7.04 -4.75 -4.66
CA LEU A 221 -8.34 -5.42 -4.67
C LEU A 221 -8.57 -6.17 -5.98
N HIS A 222 -8.21 -5.57 -7.12
CA HIS A 222 -8.32 -6.22 -8.43
C HIS A 222 -7.50 -7.51 -8.50
N PHE A 223 -6.27 -7.52 -7.96
CA PHE A 223 -5.47 -8.75 -7.82
C PHE A 223 -6.20 -9.83 -7.01
N GLY A 224 -6.87 -9.43 -5.91
CA GLY A 224 -7.69 -10.33 -5.10
C GLY A 224 -8.93 -10.87 -5.83
N HIS A 225 -9.57 -10.05 -6.67
CA HIS A 225 -10.71 -10.48 -7.49
C HIS A 225 -10.31 -11.48 -8.56
N VAL A 226 -9.18 -11.25 -9.23
CA VAL A 226 -8.56 -12.18 -10.19
C VAL A 226 -8.26 -13.53 -9.54
N LEU A 227 -7.77 -13.53 -8.29
CA LEU A 227 -7.51 -14.77 -7.53
C LEU A 227 -8.78 -15.60 -7.30
N ILE A 228 -9.92 -14.95 -7.04
CA ILE A 228 -11.18 -15.61 -6.68
C ILE A 228 -11.99 -16.03 -7.92
N HIS A 229 -11.98 -15.24 -9.00
CA HIS A 229 -12.85 -15.44 -10.16
C HIS A 229 -12.24 -16.33 -11.24
N LEU A 230 -10.96 -16.16 -11.55
CA LEU A 230 -10.28 -17.08 -12.47
C LEU A 230 -9.98 -18.34 -11.69
N GLN A 231 -10.39 -19.51 -12.18
CA GLN A 231 -10.02 -20.80 -11.59
C GLN A 231 -8.67 -21.29 -12.13
N ASP A 232 -8.38 -20.98 -13.39
CA ASP A 232 -7.17 -21.41 -14.09
C ASP A 232 -5.90 -20.71 -13.59
N HIS A 233 -4.95 -21.52 -13.14
CA HIS A 233 -3.63 -21.06 -12.71
C HIS A 233 -2.81 -20.31 -13.78
N PRO A 234 -2.69 -20.80 -15.03
CA PRO A 234 -1.90 -20.08 -16.04
C PRO A 234 -2.56 -18.74 -16.41
N SER A 235 -3.90 -18.70 -16.45
CA SER A 235 -4.65 -17.47 -16.74
C SER A 235 -4.49 -16.44 -15.61
N ARG A 236 -4.51 -16.85 -14.33
CA ARG A 236 -4.21 -15.96 -13.19
C ARG A 236 -2.82 -15.34 -13.31
N LEU A 237 -1.80 -16.18 -13.51
CA LEU A 237 -0.41 -15.74 -13.63
C LEU A 237 -0.21 -14.79 -14.81
N LYS A 238 -0.74 -15.15 -15.98
CA LYS A 238 -0.68 -14.30 -17.17
C LYS A 238 -1.31 -12.93 -16.89
N HIS A 239 -2.46 -12.88 -16.21
CA HIS A 239 -3.13 -11.64 -15.88
C HIS A 239 -2.33 -10.77 -14.90
N TRP A 240 -1.80 -11.36 -13.83
CA TRP A 240 -0.98 -10.64 -12.85
C TRP A 240 0.33 -10.15 -13.43
N LEU A 241 1.00 -10.95 -14.26
CA LEU A 241 2.23 -10.57 -14.94
C LEU A 241 2.00 -9.46 -15.96
N LEU A 242 0.96 -9.56 -16.79
CA LEU A 242 0.63 -8.52 -17.78
C LEU A 242 0.29 -7.19 -17.09
N LEU A 243 -0.58 -7.21 -16.08
CA LEU A 243 -0.94 -6.01 -15.34
C LEU A 243 0.25 -5.45 -14.54
N GLY A 244 1.02 -6.32 -13.90
CA GLY A 244 2.21 -5.94 -13.15
C GLY A 244 3.26 -5.27 -14.02
N LEU A 245 3.55 -5.86 -15.19
CA LEU A 245 4.48 -5.29 -16.16
C LEU A 245 3.97 -3.97 -16.73
N ALA A 246 2.68 -3.86 -17.07
CA ALA A 246 2.09 -2.63 -17.57
C ALA A 246 2.13 -1.48 -16.53
N LEU A 247 1.87 -1.78 -15.26
CA LEU A 247 1.99 -0.80 -14.17
C LEU A 247 3.46 -0.40 -13.94
N LEU A 248 4.38 -1.37 -13.98
CA LEU A 248 5.80 -1.09 -13.80
C LEU A 248 6.34 -0.20 -14.93
N THR A 249 6.06 -0.54 -16.19
CA THR A 249 6.51 0.24 -17.35
C THR A 249 5.89 1.62 -17.39
N SER A 250 4.58 1.75 -17.15
CA SER A 250 3.92 3.07 -17.10
C SER A 250 4.48 3.97 -15.99
N GLY A 251 4.75 3.41 -14.79
CA GLY A 251 5.36 4.14 -13.69
C GLY A 251 6.79 4.63 -14.01
N LEU A 252 7.59 3.78 -14.66
CA LEU A 252 8.94 4.15 -15.11
C LEU A 252 8.90 5.19 -16.24
N ILE A 253 8.00 5.05 -17.21
CA ILE A 253 7.82 6.03 -18.28
C ILE A 253 7.47 7.40 -17.69
N LEU A 254 6.53 7.47 -16.74
CA LEU A 254 6.19 8.72 -16.05
C LEU A 254 7.38 9.37 -15.33
N HIS A 255 8.29 8.55 -14.78
CA HIS A 255 9.48 9.04 -14.12
C HIS A 255 10.53 9.55 -15.11
N PHE A 256 10.87 8.77 -16.13
CA PHE A 256 11.89 9.11 -17.13
C PHE A 256 11.48 10.23 -18.07
N THR A 257 10.17 10.40 -18.31
CA THR A 257 9.64 11.55 -19.07
C THR A 257 9.59 12.85 -18.24
N HIS A 258 10.05 12.82 -16.99
CA HIS A 258 9.99 13.94 -16.04
C HIS A 258 8.58 14.47 -15.76
N ALA A 259 7.52 13.75 -16.16
CA ALA A 259 6.15 14.16 -15.90
C ALA A 259 5.81 14.07 -14.40
N ILE A 260 6.12 12.92 -13.76
CA ILE A 260 5.87 12.68 -12.34
C ILE A 260 7.06 11.92 -11.72
N PRO A 261 7.91 12.56 -10.89
CA PRO A 261 9.02 11.90 -10.21
C PRO A 261 8.53 10.83 -9.22
N LEU A 262 9.37 9.81 -9.02
CA LEU A 262 9.15 8.79 -8.00
C LEU A 262 9.37 9.41 -6.61
N ASN A 263 8.28 9.74 -5.92
CA ASN A 263 8.35 10.33 -4.59
C ASN A 263 7.48 9.57 -3.60
N LYS A 264 8.15 8.90 -2.65
CA LYS A 264 7.51 8.13 -1.58
C LYS A 264 6.72 9.01 -0.61
N GLN A 265 7.21 10.22 -0.32
CA GLN A 265 6.60 11.12 0.66
C GLN A 265 5.29 11.72 0.15
N LEU A 266 5.24 12.10 -1.13
CA LEU A 266 4.01 12.56 -1.79
C LEU A 266 3.09 11.41 -2.24
N TYR A 267 3.60 10.17 -2.19
CA TYR A 267 2.93 8.98 -2.69
C TYR A 267 2.43 9.19 -4.14
N THR A 268 3.34 9.60 -5.01
CA THR A 268 3.04 10.01 -6.40
C THR A 268 2.48 8.86 -7.24
N LEU A 269 1.75 9.19 -8.31
CA LEU A 269 1.20 8.19 -9.24
C LEU A 269 2.29 7.26 -9.82
N SER A 270 3.43 7.81 -10.23
CA SER A 270 4.55 7.00 -10.74
C SER A 270 5.05 6.03 -9.67
N TYR A 271 5.14 6.46 -8.40
CA TYR A 271 5.50 5.61 -7.27
C TYR A 271 4.46 4.50 -7.04
N VAL A 272 3.17 4.81 -7.10
CA VAL A 272 2.07 3.83 -6.99
C VAL A 272 2.16 2.77 -8.09
N CYS A 273 2.35 3.19 -9.34
CA CYS A 273 2.46 2.29 -10.48
C CYS A 273 3.69 1.37 -10.37
N VAL A 274 4.87 1.92 -10.06
CA VAL A 274 6.10 1.12 -9.91
C VAL A 274 5.99 0.14 -8.74
N THR A 275 5.52 0.59 -7.57
CA THR A 275 5.42 -0.28 -6.38
C THR A 275 4.35 -1.35 -6.54
N SER A 276 3.20 -1.02 -7.13
CA SER A 276 2.14 -2.00 -7.40
C SER A 276 2.57 -3.00 -8.47
N GLY A 277 3.29 -2.55 -9.50
CA GLY A 277 3.85 -3.42 -10.54
C GLY A 277 4.90 -4.38 -9.99
N ALA A 278 5.86 -3.88 -9.20
CA ALA A 278 6.85 -4.72 -8.53
C ALA A 278 6.21 -5.71 -7.55
N ALA A 279 5.22 -5.28 -6.76
CA ALA A 279 4.48 -6.14 -5.86
C ALA A 279 3.71 -7.25 -6.61
N ALA A 280 3.16 -6.95 -7.80
CA ALA A 280 2.48 -7.93 -8.63
C ALA A 280 3.43 -9.03 -9.18
N LEU A 281 4.64 -8.64 -9.60
CA LEU A 281 5.66 -9.58 -10.04
C LEU A 281 6.15 -10.46 -8.89
N LEU A 282 6.42 -9.86 -7.72
CA LEU A 282 6.80 -10.60 -6.51
C LEU A 282 5.67 -11.55 -6.06
N PHE A 283 4.42 -11.08 -6.08
CA PHE A 283 3.27 -11.91 -5.74
C PHE A 283 3.13 -13.10 -6.70
N SER A 284 3.37 -12.89 -8.00
CA SER A 284 3.36 -13.95 -9.01
C SER A 284 4.49 -14.97 -8.77
N ALA A 285 5.69 -14.50 -8.41
CA ALA A 285 6.82 -15.36 -8.08
C ALA A 285 6.54 -16.24 -6.84
N PHE A 286 6.04 -15.63 -5.76
CA PHE A 286 5.64 -16.39 -4.57
C PHE A 286 4.53 -17.40 -4.85
N TYR A 287 3.58 -17.07 -5.72
CA TYR A 287 2.53 -17.99 -6.12
C TYR A 287 3.06 -19.24 -6.84
N ILE A 288 4.04 -19.07 -7.73
CA ILE A 288 4.71 -20.19 -8.43
C ILE A 288 5.47 -21.07 -7.43
N MET A 289 6.27 -20.45 -6.54
CA MET A 289 7.04 -21.16 -5.53
C MET A 289 6.16 -21.97 -4.56
N LEU A 290 5.04 -21.40 -4.10
CA LEU A 290 4.09 -22.10 -3.24
C LEU A 290 3.39 -23.26 -3.96
N ARG A 291 3.19 -23.14 -5.27
CA ARG A 291 2.64 -24.23 -6.07
C ARG A 291 3.64 -25.38 -6.23
N GLU A 292 4.89 -25.07 -6.54
CA GLU A 292 5.94 -26.08 -6.74
C GLU A 292 6.19 -26.86 -5.45
N SER A 293 6.34 -26.17 -4.32
CA SER A 293 6.43 -26.82 -3.00
C SER A 293 5.20 -27.65 -2.63
N SER A 294 3.99 -27.22 -3.01
CA SER A 294 2.78 -28.05 -2.85
C SER A 294 2.81 -29.29 -3.73
N GLN A 295 3.34 -29.18 -4.96
CA GLN A 295 3.48 -30.30 -5.89
C GLN A 295 4.55 -31.29 -5.39
N ASP A 296 5.66 -30.80 -4.83
CA ASP A 296 6.73 -31.61 -4.25
C ASP A 296 6.30 -32.35 -2.98
N SER A 297 5.46 -31.73 -2.15
CA SER A 297 4.86 -32.43 -1.00
C SER A 297 3.87 -33.53 -1.42
N LEU A 298 3.15 -33.33 -2.52
CA LEU A 298 2.26 -34.34 -3.11
C LEU A 298 3.06 -35.45 -3.82
N MET A 299 4.15 -35.11 -4.50
CA MET A 299 5.08 -36.05 -5.14
C MET A 299 5.90 -36.83 -4.12
N GLY A 300 6.27 -36.22 -2.98
CA GLY A 300 6.86 -36.93 -1.83
C GLY A 300 5.87 -37.92 -1.18
N GLY A 301 4.60 -37.53 -1.05
CA GLY A 301 3.53 -38.42 -0.59
C GLY A 301 3.23 -39.56 -1.58
N ILE A 302 3.24 -39.29 -2.88
CA ILE A 302 3.06 -40.30 -3.94
C ILE A 302 4.29 -41.20 -4.04
N MET A 303 5.51 -40.69 -3.84
CA MET A 303 6.73 -41.50 -3.83
C MET A 303 6.81 -42.41 -2.60
N VAL A 304 6.40 -41.94 -1.41
CA VAL A 304 6.28 -42.80 -0.21
C VAL A 304 5.14 -43.82 -0.35
N THR A 305 4.04 -43.45 -0.99
CA THR A 305 2.92 -44.38 -1.29
C THR A 305 3.32 -45.40 -2.35
N LEU A 306 4.11 -45.03 -3.36
CA LEU A 306 4.64 -45.95 -4.37
C LEU A 306 5.73 -46.86 -3.81
N ILE A 307 6.60 -46.38 -2.91
CA ILE A 307 7.63 -47.19 -2.24
C ILE A 307 6.98 -48.19 -1.27
N THR A 308 5.93 -47.81 -0.54
CA THR A 308 5.17 -48.75 0.31
C THR A 308 4.37 -49.76 -0.52
N ARG A 309 3.78 -49.35 -1.67
CA ARG A 309 3.10 -50.31 -2.58
C ARG A 309 4.06 -51.23 -3.32
N TRP A 310 5.28 -50.79 -3.62
CA TRP A 310 6.33 -51.63 -4.21
C TRP A 310 6.94 -52.60 -3.19
N SER A 311 7.07 -52.18 -1.92
CA SER A 311 7.49 -53.05 -0.81
C SER A 311 6.44 -54.12 -0.47
N ILE A 312 5.14 -53.82 -0.62
CA ILE A 312 4.05 -54.78 -0.43
C ILE A 312 3.84 -55.68 -1.66
N GLY A 313 4.10 -55.18 -2.88
CA GLY A 313 4.05 -55.96 -4.12
C GLY A 313 5.17 -56.99 -4.30
N SER A 314 6.26 -56.88 -3.53
CA SER A 314 7.38 -57.83 -3.55
C SER A 314 7.20 -59.03 -2.60
N ARG A 315 6.16 -59.08 -1.76
CA ARG A 315 5.93 -60.19 -0.80
C ARG A 315 4.95 -61.27 -1.27
N ASN A 316 4.30 -61.12 -2.42
CA ASN A 316 3.30 -62.06 -2.92
C ASN A 316 3.73 -62.87 -4.16
N MET A 317 5.04 -63.03 -4.41
CA MET A 317 5.56 -63.82 -5.53
C MET A 317 6.59 -64.89 -5.11
N SER A 318 6.39 -65.51 -3.95
CA SER A 318 7.20 -66.65 -3.46
C SER A 318 6.41 -67.71 -2.68
N SER A 319 5.10 -67.87 -2.94
CA SER A 319 4.31 -68.98 -2.39
C SER A 319 3.32 -69.51 -3.44
N LEU A 320 3.83 -70.31 -4.38
CA LEU A 320 3.05 -71.18 -5.27
C LEU A 320 4.02 -72.15 -5.96
N ARG A 321 4.10 -73.39 -5.44
CA ARG A 321 4.75 -74.65 -5.89
C ARG A 321 5.41 -75.30 -4.65
N PHE A 322 5.27 -76.56 -4.30
CA PHE A 322 4.56 -77.78 -4.70
C PHE A 322 4.56 -78.62 -3.38
N GLY A 323 3.53 -79.32 -2.93
CA GLY A 323 2.91 -80.45 -3.61
C GLY A 323 3.80 -81.70 -3.55
N ILE A 324 3.55 -82.56 -2.53
CA ILE A 324 3.62 -84.04 -2.54
C ILE A 324 4.58 -84.69 -1.51
N GLN A 325 3.98 -85.57 -0.72
CA GLN A 325 4.45 -86.44 0.36
C GLN A 325 4.89 -87.82 -0.18
N ARG A 326 5.88 -88.44 0.48
CA ARG A 326 6.29 -89.87 0.46
C ARG A 326 6.93 -90.35 -0.87
N GLU A 327 7.99 -91.15 -0.91
CA GLU A 327 8.57 -92.12 0.05
C GLU A 327 10.08 -91.90 0.24
#